data_AF-A0A7L4RLC5-F1
#
_entry.id   AF-A0A7L4RLC5-F1
#
_cell.length_a   1.000
_cell.length_b   1.000
_cell.length_c   1.000
_cell.angle_alpha   90.00
_cell.angle_beta   90.00
_cell.angle_gamma   90.00
#
_symmetry.space_group_name_H-M   'P 1'
#
loop_
_entity.id
_entity.type
_entity.pdbx_description
1 polymer ?
#
loop_
_entity_poly.entity_id
_entity_poly.type
_entity_poly.pdbx_seq_one_letter_code
_entity_poly.pdbx_strand_id
1 'polypeptide(L)'
;MNWRILLISIIALLFLGGFASADGGVIPPHYNDKVLAPEQKAAIFWDGSVERMILSTKIISTNSTRMAWVIPIQSSSKPEVKQSDNSIFFELANLFSEQRIYERVPGGVGFGLGAGRTPEGVQIVQTQKIGVYDLTILKATTAESLLEWLKANDFYFPESKKSVLDYYVQKGNYYFIANKIDLLNKYPGASVGEKEKACAETIFINVDYYGLDAEEINAQIKAQIERQFNENSECSNAGFVVVTALVELREGIATPLEFTFTPEKPFYPMKISSVNDGSTLADVYLFGGQCFDDSSQQLQFKNAVQNSALAEKYGFGKNVKCVSLLRYSGPTYRLAQDSFFTEKPFSPEYDPNYVPPANFAEEFPGMLFVLILFLAIAVMPMLVVGVLTAYFAKKNRKRVQAVHAVGIAILLCAIGIPGLLLFLLAPSLETGFLIVLLAWLYSIFPTGGFLAGYYAVKKRKWWIAAVGIAALAILAVIAAALAFFASQGALF
;
A
#
# COMPACT_ATOMS: atom_id res chain seq x y z
N MET A 1 -46.47 9.64 -4.33
CA MET A 1 -45.23 9.56 -3.53
C MET A 1 -45.21 10.75 -2.57
N ASN A 2 -45.10 10.52 -1.25
CA ASN A 2 -45.27 11.61 -0.28
C ASN A 2 -44.04 12.52 -0.24
N TRP A 3 -44.22 13.79 -0.63
CA TRP A 3 -43.15 14.80 -0.65
C TRP A 3 -42.48 14.99 0.73
N ARG A 4 -43.23 14.82 1.82
CA ARG A 4 -42.70 14.82 3.19
C ARG A 4 -41.69 13.70 3.44
N ILE A 5 -41.89 12.50 2.88
CA ILE A 5 -40.94 11.39 2.99
C ILE A 5 -39.69 11.72 2.17
N LEU A 6 -39.86 12.24 0.95
CA LEU A 6 -38.74 12.70 0.12
C LEU A 6 -37.90 13.77 0.83
N LEU A 7 -38.55 14.72 1.51
CA LEU A 7 -37.88 15.77 2.28
C LEU A 7 -37.10 15.19 3.48
N ILE A 8 -37.68 14.23 4.21
CA ILE A 8 -37.00 13.53 5.31
C ILE A 8 -35.81 12.72 4.79
N SER A 9 -35.92 12.04 3.65
CA SER A 9 -34.80 11.33 3.02
C SER A 9 -33.68 12.29 2.58
N ILE A 10 -34.02 13.44 2.00
CA ILE A 10 -33.04 14.47 1.61
C ILE A 10 -32.36 15.08 2.85
N ILE A 11 -33.12 15.36 3.91
CA ILE A 11 -32.56 15.86 5.18
C ILE A 11 -31.67 14.81 5.84
N ALA A 12 -32.04 13.52 5.83
CA ALA A 12 -31.19 12.44 6.31
C ALA A 12 -29.89 12.30 5.50
N LEU A 13 -29.95 12.45 4.17
CA LEU A 13 -28.78 12.52 3.29
C LEU A 13 -27.90 13.75 3.56
N LEU A 14 -28.48 14.88 3.96
CA LEU A 14 -27.74 16.08 4.38
C LEU A 14 -27.17 15.97 5.81
N PHE A 15 -27.69 15.07 6.64
CA PHE A 15 -27.13 14.72 7.96
C PHE A 15 -26.11 13.58 7.90
N LEU A 16 -25.92 12.92 6.75
CA LEU A 16 -24.71 12.16 6.42
C LEU A 16 -23.55 13.11 6.04
N GLY A 17 -23.39 14.18 6.83
CA GLY A 17 -22.33 15.16 6.66
C GLY A 17 -20.98 14.51 6.94
N GLY A 18 -20.13 14.46 5.92
CA GLY A 18 -18.81 13.84 5.97
C GLY A 18 -17.96 14.37 7.12
N PHE A 19 -17.82 13.51 8.13
CA PHE A 19 -16.73 13.48 9.08
C PHE A 19 -15.36 13.28 8.28
N ALA A 20 -14.16 13.74 8.73
CA ALA A 20 -12.80 13.53 8.06
C ALA A 20 -11.52 13.68 8.98
N SER A 21 -10.32 13.06 8.85
CA SER A 21 -9.34 12.87 9.98
C SER A 21 -7.75 13.03 9.77
N ALA A 22 -7.02 13.75 10.66
CA ALA A 22 -5.56 13.90 11.00
C ALA A 22 -5.09 13.58 12.49
N ASP A 23 -4.04 12.78 12.74
CA ASP A 23 -3.71 12.21 14.09
C ASP A 23 -2.84 13.04 15.04
N GLY A 24 -3.37 13.28 16.25
CA GLY A 24 -2.70 14.01 17.33
C GLY A 24 -2.46 15.50 17.02
N GLY A 25 -2.97 16.40 17.86
CA GLY A 25 -2.74 17.85 17.67
C GLY A 25 -1.48 18.27 18.39
N VAL A 26 -0.49 18.78 17.67
CA VAL A 26 0.75 19.30 18.29
C VAL A 26 0.58 20.80 18.53
N ILE A 27 0.56 21.20 19.79
CA ILE A 27 0.27 22.55 20.26
C ILE A 27 1.56 23.23 20.72
N PRO A 28 1.88 24.44 20.19
CA PRO A 28 3.06 25.19 20.60
C PRO A 28 2.91 25.89 21.96
N PRO A 29 4.02 26.36 22.56
CA PRO A 29 4.02 27.19 23.75
C PRO A 29 3.85 28.69 23.49
N HIS A 30 3.81 29.15 22.23
CA HIS A 30 3.41 30.51 21.88
C HIS A 30 2.49 30.52 20.66
N TYR A 31 1.50 31.42 20.66
CA TYR A 31 0.44 31.48 19.63
C TYR A 31 0.97 31.76 18.20
N ASN A 32 2.14 32.38 18.06
CA ASN A 32 2.75 32.68 16.76
C ASN A 32 3.71 31.58 16.25
N ASP A 33 4.02 30.57 17.07
CA ASP A 33 4.93 29.48 16.69
C ASP A 33 4.25 28.56 15.67
N LYS A 34 4.89 28.31 14.53
CA LYS A 34 4.38 27.32 13.57
C LYS A 34 4.85 25.93 13.94
N VAL A 35 3.91 25.00 14.01
CA VAL A 35 4.16 23.58 14.25
C VAL A 35 3.47 22.76 13.18
N LEU A 36 4.29 22.09 12.37
CA LEU A 36 3.87 21.17 11.32
C LEU A 36 4.01 19.74 11.85
N ALA A 37 3.03 18.89 11.55
CA ALA A 37 3.11 17.45 11.70
C ALA A 37 3.08 16.80 10.29
N PRO A 38 4.14 16.98 9.47
CA PRO A 38 4.08 16.65 8.03
C PRO A 38 3.98 15.15 7.74
N GLU A 39 4.32 14.28 8.69
CA GLU A 39 4.29 12.83 8.53
C GLU A 39 3.82 12.17 9.83
N GLN A 40 2.81 11.30 9.73
CA GLN A 40 2.18 10.56 10.82
C GLN A 40 2.17 9.07 10.46
N LYS A 41 2.44 8.20 11.42
CA LYS A 41 2.42 6.74 11.25
C LYS A 41 1.72 6.08 12.42
N ALA A 42 0.75 5.23 12.11
CA ALA A 42 0.06 4.42 13.10
C ALA A 42 0.04 2.94 12.74
N ALA A 43 0.33 2.09 13.71
CA ALA A 43 0.08 0.65 13.63
C ALA A 43 -1.03 0.30 14.63
N ILE A 44 -2.21 -0.04 14.11
CA ILE A 44 -3.43 -0.30 14.89
C ILE A 44 -3.74 -1.80 14.85
N PHE A 45 -3.79 -2.42 16.02
CA PHE A 45 -4.25 -3.79 16.23
C PHE A 45 -5.61 -3.79 16.93
N TRP A 46 -6.57 -4.53 16.39
CA TRP A 46 -7.92 -4.69 16.94
C TRP A 46 -8.22 -6.18 17.19
N ASP A 47 -8.68 -6.52 18.40
CA ASP A 47 -9.08 -7.91 18.74
C ASP A 47 -10.60 -8.15 18.79
N GLY A 48 -11.41 -7.11 18.57
CA GLY A 48 -12.87 -7.12 18.77
C GLY A 48 -13.34 -6.43 20.04
N SER A 49 -12.43 -6.04 20.94
CA SER A 49 -12.75 -5.40 22.23
C SER A 49 -11.69 -4.41 22.75
N VAL A 50 -10.41 -4.69 22.49
CA VAL A 50 -9.26 -3.86 22.86
C VAL A 50 -8.59 -3.41 21.57
N GLU A 51 -8.25 -2.13 21.52
CA GLU A 51 -7.36 -1.58 20.51
C GLU A 51 -5.97 -1.36 21.11
N ARG A 52 -4.93 -1.73 20.36
CA ARG A 52 -3.55 -1.28 20.58
C ARG A 52 -3.09 -0.47 19.40
N MET A 53 -2.70 0.77 19.67
CA MET A 53 -2.32 1.75 18.66
C MET A 53 -0.90 2.23 18.97
N ILE A 54 0.06 1.88 18.11
CA ILE A 54 1.42 2.43 18.17
C ILE A 54 1.47 3.66 17.28
N LEU A 55 1.88 4.81 17.82
CA LEU A 55 1.95 6.08 17.09
C LEU A 55 3.38 6.61 17.01
N SER A 56 3.75 7.07 15.81
CA SER A 56 4.91 7.92 15.55
C SER A 56 4.48 9.16 14.77
N THR A 57 5.08 10.32 15.07
CA THR A 57 4.80 11.58 14.38
C THR A 57 6.09 12.35 14.17
N LYS A 58 6.33 12.75 12.92
CA LYS A 58 7.36 13.70 12.54
C LYS A 58 6.88 15.10 12.89
N ILE A 59 7.63 15.82 13.72
CA ILE A 59 7.24 17.16 14.15
C ILE A 59 8.31 18.16 13.75
N ILE A 60 7.89 19.19 13.01
CA ILE A 60 8.72 20.35 12.69
C ILE A 60 8.10 21.55 13.37
N SER A 61 8.62 21.91 14.55
CA SER A 61 8.40 23.24 15.12
C SER A 61 9.48 24.17 14.60
N THR A 62 9.09 25.34 14.12
CA THR A 62 10.04 26.39 13.80
C THR A 62 10.73 26.88 15.07
N ASN A 63 9.95 27.06 16.13
CA ASN A 63 10.34 27.91 17.24
C ASN A 63 10.81 27.14 18.46
N SER A 64 10.10 26.07 18.84
CA SER A 64 10.15 25.52 20.19
C SER A 64 10.70 24.09 20.26
N THR A 65 11.40 23.82 21.36
CA THR A 65 11.87 22.49 21.80
C THR A 65 10.92 21.83 22.79
N ARG A 66 9.86 22.54 23.22
CA ARG A 66 8.79 22.09 24.11
C ARG A 66 7.42 22.25 23.44
N MET A 67 6.55 21.26 23.52
CA MET A 67 5.23 21.27 22.85
C MET A 67 4.32 20.18 23.44
N ALA A 68 3.01 20.33 23.32
CA ALA A 68 2.06 19.28 23.71
C ALA A 68 1.53 18.56 22.48
N TRP A 69 1.79 17.26 22.37
CA TRP A 69 1.08 16.39 21.45
C TRP A 69 -0.14 15.82 22.16
N VAL A 70 -1.33 16.29 21.78
CA VAL A 70 -2.61 15.95 22.42
C VAL A 70 -3.36 14.92 21.59
N ILE A 71 -3.62 13.76 22.21
CA ILE A 71 -4.24 12.60 21.57
C ILE A 71 -5.57 12.31 22.31
N PRO A 72 -6.73 12.50 21.66
CA PRO A 72 -8.05 12.29 22.25
C PRO A 72 -8.55 10.85 22.00
N ILE A 73 -8.39 9.98 22.99
CA ILE A 73 -8.75 8.56 22.88
C ILE A 73 -10.18 8.31 23.41
N GLN A 74 -11.12 7.96 22.53
CA GLN A 74 -12.43 7.40 22.90
C GLN A 74 -12.21 6.04 23.57
N SER A 75 -12.63 5.89 24.82
CA SER A 75 -12.47 4.62 25.55
C SER A 75 -13.46 4.50 26.72
N SER A 76 -13.99 3.30 26.90
CA SER A 76 -14.79 2.94 28.07
C SER A 76 -13.95 2.80 29.36
N SER A 77 -12.67 2.46 29.23
CA SER A 77 -11.69 2.33 30.32
C SER A 77 -10.57 3.38 30.22
N LYS A 78 -9.75 3.54 31.27
CA LYS A 78 -8.58 4.43 31.23
C LYS A 78 -7.51 3.84 30.30
N PRO A 79 -7.07 4.53 29.23
CA PRO A 79 -5.98 4.05 28.39
C PRO A 79 -4.70 3.79 29.19
N GLU A 80 -3.97 2.75 28.80
CA GLU A 80 -2.59 2.53 29.22
C GLU A 80 -1.65 3.02 28.13
N VAL A 81 -0.49 3.57 28.51
CA VAL A 81 0.51 4.10 27.56
C VAL A 81 1.92 3.68 27.98
N LYS A 82 2.70 3.22 27.00
CA LYS A 82 4.10 2.81 27.17
C LYS A 82 4.93 3.21 25.95
N GLN A 83 6.25 3.13 26.10
CA GLN A 83 7.17 3.16 24.96
C GLN A 83 6.96 1.93 24.06
N SER A 84 6.95 2.16 22.75
CA SER A 84 7.08 1.16 21.70
C SER A 84 8.46 1.24 21.04
N ASP A 85 8.82 0.20 20.32
CA ASP A 85 9.90 0.25 19.33
C ASP A 85 9.40 0.91 18.02
N ASN A 86 10.32 1.51 17.27
CA ASN A 86 10.11 2.11 15.95
C ASN A 86 10.37 1.11 14.80
N SER A 87 11.02 -0.02 15.09
CA SER A 87 11.27 -1.14 14.18
C SER A 87 10.06 -1.56 13.35
N ILE A 88 8.87 -1.56 13.97
CA ILE A 88 7.59 -1.89 13.31
C ILE A 88 7.34 -1.03 12.07
N PHE A 89 7.70 0.26 12.07
CA PHE A 89 7.47 1.16 10.94
C PHE A 89 8.49 1.00 9.81
N PHE A 90 9.66 0.42 10.08
CA PHE A 90 10.61 0.01 9.04
C PHE A 90 10.18 -1.32 8.39
N GLU A 91 9.71 -2.29 9.17
CA GLU A 91 9.14 -3.53 8.61
C GLU A 91 7.85 -3.28 7.83
N LEU A 92 6.99 -2.38 8.30
CA LEU A 92 5.82 -1.91 7.55
C LEU A 92 6.17 -1.03 6.35
N ALA A 93 7.32 -0.36 6.34
CA ALA A 93 7.83 0.28 5.13
C ALA A 93 8.23 -0.77 4.09
N ASN A 94 8.96 -1.80 4.51
CA ASN A 94 9.45 -2.86 3.65
C ASN A 94 8.34 -3.81 3.15
N LEU A 95 7.29 -4.06 3.96
CA LEU A 95 6.13 -4.86 3.55
C LEU A 95 5.29 -4.22 2.43
N PHE A 96 5.36 -2.90 2.27
CA PHE A 96 4.60 -2.12 1.28
C PHE A 96 5.53 -1.27 0.38
N SER A 97 6.78 -1.70 0.17
CA SER A 97 7.85 -0.82 -0.31
C SER A 97 7.74 -0.38 -1.78
N GLU A 98 7.10 -1.17 -2.65
CA GLU A 98 7.13 -0.96 -4.11
C GLU A 98 6.56 0.40 -4.59
N GLN A 99 5.86 1.17 -3.74
CA GLN A 99 5.33 2.49 -4.10
C GLN A 99 5.55 3.59 -3.03
N ARG A 100 6.80 4.06 -2.89
CA ARG A 100 7.12 5.33 -2.21
C ARG A 100 7.92 6.30 -3.09
N ILE A 101 7.22 7.23 -3.72
CA ILE A 101 7.79 8.49 -4.21
C ILE A 101 7.90 9.45 -3.01
N TYR A 102 9.11 9.96 -2.75
CA TYR A 102 9.39 10.87 -1.63
C TYR A 102 9.04 12.33 -1.97
N GLU A 103 7.85 12.80 -1.58
CA GLU A 103 7.53 14.23 -1.57
C GLU A 103 8.03 14.89 -0.27
N ARG A 104 9.17 15.61 -0.33
CA ARG A 104 9.70 16.39 0.80
C ARG A 104 8.95 17.72 0.98
N VAL A 105 8.41 17.96 2.17
CA VAL A 105 7.81 19.24 2.58
C VAL A 105 8.85 20.08 3.36
N PRO A 106 9.17 21.34 2.96
CA PRO A 106 10.13 22.20 3.67
C PRO A 106 9.60 22.83 4.99
N GLY A 107 10.50 23.25 5.89
CA GLY A 107 10.19 23.92 7.18
C GLY A 107 11.13 25.10 7.53
N GLY A 108 10.78 25.91 8.55
CA GLY A 108 11.49 27.15 8.97
C GLY A 108 11.81 27.22 10.48
N VAL A 109 12.05 28.42 11.08
CA VAL A 109 12.79 28.60 12.37
C VAL A 109 12.32 29.79 13.27
N GLY A 110 12.45 29.73 14.63
CA GLY A 110 12.72 30.89 15.55
C GLY A 110 11.91 31.27 16.85
N PHE A 111 12.01 30.54 17.99
CA PHE A 111 11.72 30.87 19.44
C PHE A 111 10.38 31.57 19.90
N GLY A 112 9.92 31.71 21.17
CA GLY A 112 10.32 31.41 22.59
C GLY A 112 9.97 32.59 23.56
N LEU A 113 9.76 32.58 24.91
CA LEU A 113 9.62 31.60 26.04
C LEU A 113 8.85 32.27 27.27
N GLY A 114 8.18 31.54 28.20
CA GLY A 114 7.65 32.06 29.50
C GLY A 114 6.52 31.23 30.19
N ALA A 115 6.31 31.28 31.53
CA ALA A 115 5.44 30.33 32.30
C ALA A 115 4.78 30.85 33.62
N GLY A 116 3.69 30.22 34.12
CA GLY A 116 3.23 30.37 35.52
C GLY A 116 1.80 29.93 35.99
N ARG A 117 1.74 28.86 36.83
CA ARG A 117 0.68 28.44 37.81
C ARG A 117 -0.75 28.06 37.31
N THR A 118 -1.41 27.17 38.07
CA THR A 118 -2.57 26.34 37.64
C THR A 118 -3.93 26.69 38.28
N PRO A 119 -5.06 26.65 37.53
CA PRO A 119 -6.44 26.72 38.03
C PRO A 119 -7.11 25.34 38.21
N GLU A 120 -8.36 25.33 38.70
CA GLU A 120 -9.21 24.12 38.89
C GLU A 120 -10.11 23.84 37.68
N GLY A 121 -10.50 22.58 37.46
CA GLY A 121 -11.55 22.20 36.50
C GLY A 121 -11.32 20.91 35.70
N VAL A 122 -10.08 20.42 35.63
CA VAL A 122 -9.71 19.20 34.88
C VAL A 122 -9.26 18.08 35.83
N GLN A 123 -9.73 16.86 35.58
CA GLN A 123 -9.28 15.70 36.34
C GLN A 123 -8.01 15.12 35.69
N ILE A 124 -6.88 15.25 36.39
CA ILE A 124 -5.68 14.46 36.12
C ILE A 124 -5.96 13.02 36.55
N VAL A 125 -5.87 12.09 35.61
CA VAL A 125 -6.13 10.66 35.82
C VAL A 125 -4.81 9.89 36.08
N GLN A 126 -3.73 10.28 35.41
CA GLN A 126 -2.38 9.72 35.58
C GLN A 126 -1.33 10.68 35.00
N THR A 127 -0.13 10.69 35.58
CA THR A 127 1.06 11.35 35.01
C THR A 127 2.22 10.34 34.96
N GLN A 128 3.02 10.35 33.90
CA GLN A 128 4.09 9.38 33.66
C GLN A 128 5.20 10.00 32.78
N LYS A 129 6.46 9.64 33.02
CA LYS A 129 7.58 9.98 32.11
C LYS A 129 7.88 8.79 31.18
N ILE A 130 8.02 9.04 29.88
CA ILE A 130 8.37 8.06 28.86
C ILE A 130 9.33 8.72 27.86
N GLY A 131 10.62 8.38 27.86
CA GLY A 131 11.60 8.99 26.94
C GLY A 131 11.65 10.52 27.06
N VAL A 132 11.25 11.24 26.00
CA VAL A 132 11.14 12.72 25.96
C VAL A 132 9.78 13.25 26.44
N TYR A 133 8.81 12.39 26.70
CA TYR A 133 7.43 12.76 27.03
C TYR A 133 7.17 12.81 28.54
N ASP A 134 6.72 13.97 29.01
CA ASP A 134 5.93 14.15 30.22
C ASP A 134 4.45 13.94 29.88
N LEU A 135 3.99 12.70 30.01
CA LEU A 135 2.64 12.27 29.66
C LEU A 135 1.67 12.57 30.81
N THR A 136 0.54 13.21 30.51
CA THR A 136 -0.59 13.34 31.44
C THR A 136 -1.90 12.87 30.78
N ILE A 137 -2.60 11.93 31.41
CA ILE A 137 -3.94 11.48 31.01
C ILE A 137 -4.98 12.34 31.73
N LEU A 138 -5.89 12.94 30.96
CA LEU A 138 -6.90 13.88 31.46
C LEU A 138 -8.32 13.41 31.14
N LYS A 139 -9.29 13.82 31.97
CA LYS A 139 -10.68 14.00 31.56
C LYS A 139 -11.10 15.46 31.72
N ALA A 140 -11.78 15.97 30.70
CA ALA A 140 -12.36 17.31 30.65
C ALA A 140 -13.86 17.23 30.36
N THR A 141 -14.65 18.07 31.03
CA THR A 141 -16.12 18.13 30.90
C THR A 141 -16.59 19.31 30.04
N THR A 142 -15.73 20.30 29.81
CA THR A 142 -15.93 21.41 28.88
C THR A 142 -14.65 21.63 28.06
N ALA A 143 -14.77 22.13 26.81
CA ALA A 143 -13.60 22.43 26.00
C ALA A 143 -12.79 23.61 26.57
N GLU A 144 -13.49 24.52 27.27
CA GLU A 144 -12.96 25.61 28.07
C GLU A 144 -11.98 25.07 29.13
N SER A 145 -12.39 24.09 29.94
CA SER A 145 -11.54 23.50 30.98
C SER A 145 -10.26 22.87 30.41
N LEU A 146 -10.36 22.21 29.25
CA LEU A 146 -9.21 21.63 28.56
C LEU A 146 -8.27 22.71 27.98
N LEU A 147 -8.83 23.77 27.38
CA LEU A 147 -8.06 24.90 26.84
C LEU A 147 -7.37 25.68 27.96
N GLU A 148 -8.02 25.86 29.11
CA GLU A 148 -7.44 26.47 30.30
C GLU A 148 -6.32 25.60 30.90
N TRP A 149 -6.50 24.28 30.99
CA TRP A 149 -5.43 23.37 31.43
C TRP A 149 -4.23 23.41 30.47
N LEU A 150 -4.46 23.41 29.16
CA LEU A 150 -3.40 23.52 28.15
C LEU A 150 -2.62 24.84 28.33
N LYS A 151 -3.35 25.97 28.41
CA LYS A 151 -2.78 27.30 28.62
C LYS A 151 -1.97 27.40 29.93
N ALA A 152 -2.43 26.74 31.00
CA ALA A 152 -1.75 26.67 32.29
C ALA A 152 -0.51 25.75 32.32
N ASN A 153 -0.26 24.95 31.28
CA ASN A 153 0.89 24.04 31.16
C ASN A 153 1.93 24.49 30.11
N ASP A 154 1.85 25.77 29.69
CA ASP A 154 2.58 26.40 28.59
C ASP A 154 2.14 25.92 27.19
N PHE A 155 0.84 25.68 26.91
CA PHE A 155 0.36 25.24 25.60
C PHE A 155 -0.79 26.10 25.06
N TYR A 156 -0.54 26.82 23.97
CA TYR A 156 -1.44 27.83 23.42
C TYR A 156 -2.25 27.25 22.28
N PHE A 157 -3.32 26.55 22.63
CA PHE A 157 -4.30 26.05 21.66
C PHE A 157 -4.94 27.24 20.91
N PRO A 158 -4.95 27.27 19.55
CA PRO A 158 -5.55 28.37 18.80
C PRO A 158 -7.05 28.50 19.07
N GLU A 159 -7.48 29.61 19.69
CA GLU A 159 -8.89 29.84 20.05
C GLU A 159 -9.83 29.78 18.83
N SER A 160 -9.35 30.19 17.65
CA SER A 160 -10.05 30.07 16.37
C SER A 160 -10.34 28.63 15.93
N LYS A 161 -9.63 27.63 16.48
CA LYS A 161 -9.82 26.20 16.23
C LYS A 161 -10.51 25.48 17.41
N LYS A 162 -11.03 26.19 18.43
CA LYS A 162 -11.65 25.61 19.65
C LYS A 162 -12.74 24.57 19.35
N SER A 163 -13.48 24.75 18.25
CA SER A 163 -14.49 23.81 17.75
C SER A 163 -13.98 22.37 17.51
N VAL A 164 -12.66 22.17 17.42
CA VAL A 164 -12.02 20.86 17.41
C VAL A 164 -12.07 20.20 18.80
N LEU A 165 -11.80 20.93 19.88
CA LEU A 165 -11.94 20.43 21.26
C LEU A 165 -13.41 20.21 21.63
N ASP A 166 -14.29 21.14 21.21
CA ASP A 166 -15.74 21.03 21.43
C ASP A 166 -16.30 19.70 20.90
N TYR A 167 -15.88 19.28 19.70
CA TYR A 167 -16.28 17.99 19.09
C TYR A 167 -16.01 16.77 19.98
N TYR A 168 -14.85 16.74 20.65
CA TYR A 168 -14.48 15.63 21.52
C TYR A 168 -15.22 15.64 22.84
N VAL A 169 -15.28 16.80 23.48
CA VAL A 169 -15.89 16.92 24.81
C VAL A 169 -17.41 16.74 24.73
N GLN A 170 -18.07 17.25 23.68
CA GLN A 170 -19.52 17.11 23.50
C GLN A 170 -19.97 15.67 23.21
N LYS A 171 -19.11 14.84 22.61
CA LYS A 171 -19.39 13.40 22.42
C LYS A 171 -19.33 12.60 23.74
N GLY A 172 -18.53 13.05 24.71
CA GLY A 172 -18.24 12.30 25.93
C GLY A 172 -17.37 11.06 25.68
N ASN A 173 -16.99 10.37 26.76
CA ASN A 173 -16.17 9.14 26.74
C ASN A 173 -14.77 9.23 26.09
N TYR A 174 -14.23 10.44 25.87
CA TYR A 174 -12.82 10.65 25.52
C TYR A 174 -11.94 10.86 26.76
N TYR A 175 -10.72 10.34 26.68
CA TYR A 175 -9.58 10.72 27.52
C TYR A 175 -8.63 11.57 26.66
N PHE A 176 -8.10 12.66 27.19
CA PHE A 176 -7.11 13.47 26.49
C PHE A 176 -5.73 13.15 27.04
N ILE A 177 -4.89 12.51 26.23
CA ILE A 177 -3.50 12.25 26.60
C ILE A 177 -2.70 13.46 26.10
N ALA A 178 -2.25 14.29 27.03
CA ALA A 178 -1.39 15.43 26.76
C ALA A 178 0.08 15.01 26.97
N ASN A 179 0.78 14.75 25.88
CA ASN A 179 2.20 14.42 25.88
C ASN A 179 3.03 15.70 25.78
N LYS A 180 3.51 16.21 26.92
CA LYS A 180 4.49 17.32 26.94
C LYS A 180 5.84 16.79 26.48
N ILE A 181 6.19 17.07 25.23
CA ILE A 181 7.52 16.79 24.69
C ILE A 181 8.47 17.82 25.29
N ASP A 182 9.54 17.35 25.93
CA ASP A 182 10.71 18.17 26.24
C ASP A 182 11.97 17.38 25.86
N LEU A 183 12.71 17.87 24.86
CA LEU A 183 13.91 17.21 24.35
C LEU A 183 15.03 17.08 25.39
N LEU A 184 14.99 17.87 26.47
CA LEU A 184 15.99 17.85 27.53
C LEU A 184 15.68 16.81 28.63
N ASN A 185 14.49 16.19 28.65
CA ASN A 185 14.18 15.07 29.56
C ASN A 185 15.13 13.88 29.40
N LYS A 186 15.65 13.64 28.18
CA LYS A 186 16.62 12.59 27.85
C LYS A 186 18.05 12.98 28.27
N TYR A 187 18.33 14.26 28.55
CA TYR A 187 19.67 14.84 28.68
C TYR A 187 19.76 15.93 29.78
N PRO A 188 19.69 15.55 31.08
CA PRO A 188 19.71 16.51 32.19
C PRO A 188 21.01 17.33 32.22
N GLY A 189 20.87 18.65 32.20
CA GLY A 189 21.99 19.61 32.21
C GLY A 189 22.40 20.17 30.85
N ALA A 190 21.85 19.66 29.74
CA ALA A 190 22.01 20.26 28.43
C ALA A 190 21.05 21.45 28.20
N SER A 191 21.40 22.37 27.30
CA SER A 191 20.55 23.47 26.85
C SER A 191 20.59 23.59 25.32
N VAL A 192 19.44 23.86 24.70
CA VAL A 192 19.36 24.06 23.25
C VAL A 192 19.66 25.54 22.93
N GLY A 193 20.87 25.82 22.47
CA GLY A 193 21.24 27.13 21.93
C GLY A 193 20.92 27.28 20.44
N GLU A 194 21.26 28.45 19.90
CA GLU A 194 21.17 28.73 18.46
C GLU A 194 22.15 27.86 17.65
N LYS A 195 23.31 27.53 18.23
CA LYS A 195 24.36 26.70 17.61
C LYS A 195 23.90 25.26 17.41
N GLU A 196 23.25 24.67 18.41
CA GLU A 196 22.67 23.33 18.33
C GLU A 196 21.59 23.27 17.24
N LYS A 197 20.77 24.32 17.10
CA LYS A 197 19.77 24.41 16.02
C LYS A 197 20.42 24.55 14.63
N ALA A 198 21.33 25.49 14.45
CA ALA A 198 22.01 25.71 13.17
C ALA A 198 22.77 24.45 12.70
N CYS A 199 23.50 23.79 13.60
CA CYS A 199 24.12 22.51 13.32
C CYS A 199 23.08 21.43 12.95
N ALA A 200 22.01 21.25 13.74
CA ALA A 200 20.97 20.26 13.43
C ALA A 200 20.28 20.50 12.08
N GLU A 201 19.99 21.76 11.71
CA GLU A 201 19.40 22.14 10.43
C GLU A 201 20.25 21.75 9.21
N THR A 202 21.57 21.62 9.38
CA THR A 202 22.50 21.25 8.30
C THR A 202 22.83 19.74 8.21
N ILE A 203 22.45 18.93 9.21
CA ILE A 203 22.57 17.47 9.16
C ILE A 203 21.35 16.88 8.48
N PHE A 204 21.53 16.06 7.44
CA PHE A 204 20.44 15.40 6.72
C PHE A 204 20.53 13.88 6.82
N ILE A 205 19.40 13.22 7.14
CA ILE A 205 19.31 11.77 7.10
C ILE A 205 18.87 11.32 5.70
N ASN A 206 19.57 10.33 5.17
CA ASN A 206 19.24 9.68 3.91
C ASN A 206 19.71 8.22 3.97
N VAL A 207 18.90 7.37 4.60
CA VAL A 207 19.14 5.92 4.69
C VAL A 207 18.26 5.22 3.66
N ASP A 208 18.84 4.24 2.98
CA ASP A 208 18.09 3.30 2.15
C ASP A 208 17.54 2.21 3.07
N TYR A 209 16.21 2.11 3.17
CA TYR A 209 15.55 1.23 4.13
C TYR A 209 15.34 -0.20 3.59
N TYR A 210 15.56 -0.42 2.29
CA TYR A 210 15.28 -1.69 1.63
C TYR A 210 16.21 -2.82 2.12
N GLY A 211 15.61 -3.91 2.61
CA GLY A 211 16.32 -5.15 2.96
C GLY A 211 17.14 -5.10 4.25
N LEU A 212 17.20 -3.95 4.94
CA LEU A 212 17.83 -3.80 6.25
C LEU A 212 16.81 -4.05 7.37
N ASP A 213 17.30 -4.55 8.52
CA ASP A 213 16.52 -4.58 9.76
C ASP A 213 16.63 -3.25 10.54
N ALA A 214 15.83 -3.13 11.59
CA ALA A 214 15.72 -1.90 12.37
C ALA A 214 16.95 -1.59 13.23
N GLU A 215 17.76 -2.57 13.64
CA GLU A 215 18.98 -2.33 14.40
C GLU A 215 20.06 -1.75 13.48
N GLU A 216 20.23 -2.35 12.30
CA GLU A 216 21.12 -1.85 11.24
C GLU A 216 20.70 -0.45 10.74
N ILE A 217 19.41 -0.21 10.50
CA ILE A 217 18.89 1.13 10.14
C ILE A 217 19.22 2.15 11.23
N ASN A 218 18.96 1.85 12.50
CA ASN A 218 19.25 2.76 13.61
C ASN A 218 20.76 3.04 13.74
N ALA A 219 21.61 2.03 13.54
CA ALA A 219 23.07 2.17 13.52
C ALA A 219 23.54 3.09 12.39
N GLN A 220 23.01 2.91 11.17
CA GLN A 220 23.33 3.76 10.03
C GLN A 220 22.86 5.21 10.21
N ILE A 221 21.65 5.44 10.74
CA ILE A 221 21.16 6.79 11.06
C ILE A 221 22.11 7.48 12.04
N LYS A 222 22.49 6.80 13.13
CA LYS A 222 23.44 7.32 14.12
C LYS A 222 24.79 7.66 13.47
N ALA A 223 25.35 6.77 12.66
CA ALA A 223 26.61 7.00 11.95
C ALA A 223 26.53 8.17 10.95
N GLN A 224 25.39 8.38 10.28
CA GLN A 224 25.17 9.54 9.42
C GLN A 224 25.14 10.86 10.20
N ILE A 225 24.55 10.88 11.41
CA ILE A 225 24.56 12.06 12.29
C ILE A 225 25.99 12.34 12.77
N GLU A 226 26.67 11.32 13.29
CA GLU A 226 28.02 11.44 13.85
C GLU A 226 29.05 11.90 12.80
N ARG A 227 29.00 11.37 11.58
CA ARG A 227 29.86 11.84 10.48
C ARG A 227 29.57 13.30 10.13
N GLN A 228 28.32 13.67 9.86
CA GLN A 228 27.98 15.04 9.45
C GLN A 228 28.23 16.07 10.54
N PHE A 229 28.03 15.70 11.81
CA PHE A 229 28.38 16.56 12.95
C PHE A 229 29.89 16.86 13.01
N ASN A 230 30.74 15.85 12.80
CA ASN A 230 32.19 16.01 12.85
C ASN A 230 32.78 16.70 11.60
N GLU A 231 32.13 16.61 10.45
CA GLU A 231 32.59 17.20 9.18
C GLU A 231 32.17 18.67 8.98
N ASN A 232 31.18 19.16 9.74
CA ASN A 232 30.53 20.44 9.46
C ASN A 232 30.98 21.57 10.40
N SER A 233 31.41 22.70 9.83
CA SER A 233 31.87 23.88 10.56
C SER A 233 30.83 24.49 11.49
N GLU A 234 29.54 24.47 11.15
CA GLU A 234 28.46 24.97 12.02
C GLU A 234 28.35 24.18 13.34
N CYS A 235 28.80 22.92 13.34
CA CYS A 235 28.73 22.02 14.49
C CYS A 235 29.91 22.16 15.47
N SER A 236 30.97 22.91 15.09
CA SER A 236 32.26 23.00 15.82
C SER A 236 32.17 23.44 17.30
N ASN A 237 31.05 23.99 17.73
CA ASN A 237 30.81 24.44 19.11
C ASN A 237 29.42 24.02 19.64
N ALA A 238 28.78 23.03 19.01
CA ALA A 238 27.45 22.55 19.40
C ALA A 238 27.52 21.27 20.24
N GLY A 239 26.56 21.07 21.13
CA GLY A 239 26.44 19.80 21.87
C GLY A 239 25.94 18.66 20.98
N PHE A 240 26.82 17.76 20.53
CA PHE A 240 26.49 16.58 19.68
C PHE A 240 25.20 15.88 20.10
N VAL A 241 25.07 15.58 21.40
CA VAL A 241 23.93 14.88 22.00
C VAL A 241 22.61 15.64 21.81
N VAL A 242 22.65 16.97 21.89
CA VAL A 242 21.48 17.85 21.69
C VAL A 242 21.13 17.94 20.21
N VAL A 243 22.14 18.03 19.35
CA VAL A 243 21.99 18.00 17.89
C VAL A 243 21.35 16.68 17.44
N THR A 244 21.82 15.54 17.95
CA THR A 244 21.21 14.23 17.70
C THR A 244 19.72 14.24 18.08
N ALA A 245 19.36 14.76 19.25
CA ALA A 245 17.96 14.86 19.69
C ALA A 245 17.07 15.72 18.78
N LEU A 246 17.61 16.84 18.27
CA LEU A 246 16.92 17.71 17.31
C LEU A 246 16.71 17.02 15.96
N VAL A 247 17.69 16.27 15.47
CA VAL A 247 17.58 15.49 14.23
C VAL A 247 16.63 14.29 14.41
N GLU A 248 16.71 13.54 15.52
CA GLU A 248 15.78 12.45 15.88
C GLU A 248 14.32 12.94 15.86
N LEU A 249 14.02 14.10 16.49
CA LEU A 249 12.68 14.69 16.47
C LEU A 249 12.27 15.11 15.05
N ARG A 250 13.13 15.85 14.34
CA ARG A 250 12.82 16.39 13.01
C ARG A 250 12.55 15.30 11.99
N GLU A 251 13.18 14.13 12.11
CA GLU A 251 12.93 13.01 11.20
C GLU A 251 11.76 12.09 11.63
N GLY A 252 11.12 12.32 12.78
CA GLY A 252 10.03 11.48 13.26
C GLY A 252 10.50 10.17 13.90
N ILE A 253 11.72 10.16 14.42
CA ILE A 253 12.34 9.07 15.20
C ILE A 253 12.24 9.38 16.70
N ALA A 254 11.26 10.22 17.08
CA ALA A 254 10.82 10.31 18.46
C ALA A 254 10.25 8.96 18.89
N THR A 255 10.55 8.54 20.12
CA THR A 255 10.15 7.24 20.69
C THR A 255 8.66 6.96 20.49
N PRO A 256 8.26 5.99 19.66
CA PRO A 256 6.84 5.75 19.42
C PRO A 256 6.11 5.34 20.71
N LEU A 257 4.84 5.72 20.83
CA LEU A 257 4.03 5.41 22.00
C LEU A 257 2.97 4.36 21.63
N GLU A 258 2.90 3.27 22.38
CA GLU A 258 1.80 2.30 22.30
C GLU A 258 0.72 2.67 23.32
N PHE A 259 -0.48 2.91 22.82
CA PHE A 259 -1.71 3.16 23.58
C PHE A 259 -2.54 1.87 23.58
N THR A 260 -3.05 1.45 24.74
CA THR A 260 -3.97 0.30 24.88
C THR A 260 -5.27 0.77 25.52
N PHE A 261 -6.42 0.56 24.88
CA PHE A 261 -7.71 1.11 25.30
C PHE A 261 -8.91 0.30 24.76
N THR A 262 -10.13 0.62 25.21
CA THR A 262 -11.36 -0.13 24.91
C THR A 262 -12.42 0.77 24.23
N PRO A 263 -12.28 1.05 22.92
CA PRO A 263 -13.24 1.80 22.13
C PRO A 263 -14.47 0.95 21.77
N GLU A 264 -15.50 1.56 21.19
CA GLU A 264 -16.72 0.86 20.72
C GLU A 264 -16.50 0.11 19.39
N LYS A 265 -15.50 0.53 18.62
CA LYS A 265 -15.07 0.01 17.30
C LYS A 265 -13.67 0.56 17.01
N PRO A 266 -12.87 -0.07 16.13
CA PRO A 266 -11.51 0.37 15.88
C PRO A 266 -11.50 1.75 15.21
N PHE A 267 -10.66 2.65 15.70
CA PHE A 267 -10.66 4.05 15.30
C PHE A 267 -9.29 4.72 15.47
N TYR A 268 -9.06 5.77 14.70
CA TYR A 268 -7.83 6.56 14.78
C TYR A 268 -8.24 7.99 15.21
N PRO A 269 -7.61 8.63 16.22
CA PRO A 269 -8.22 9.71 17.00
C PRO A 269 -8.02 11.08 16.36
N MET A 270 -8.40 11.17 15.10
CA MET A 270 -7.78 12.08 14.18
C MET A 270 -8.56 13.39 13.86
N LYS A 271 -9.49 13.94 14.65
CA LYS A 271 -9.92 15.35 14.34
C LYS A 271 -8.80 16.38 14.60
N ILE A 272 -7.82 15.99 15.42
CA ILE A 272 -7.08 16.91 16.26
C ILE A 272 -5.87 17.57 15.57
N SER A 273 -5.19 16.97 14.57
CA SER A 273 -4.14 17.72 13.82
C SER A 273 -4.67 18.68 12.76
N SER A 274 -5.99 18.86 12.61
CA SER A 274 -6.52 20.08 11.97
C SER A 274 -6.13 21.37 12.74
N VAL A 275 -5.70 21.20 14.00
CA VAL A 275 -5.07 22.23 14.83
C VAL A 275 -3.69 22.63 14.29
N ASN A 276 -2.96 21.73 13.64
CA ASN A 276 -1.69 22.03 12.98
C ASN A 276 -1.89 22.72 11.62
N ASP A 277 -0.83 23.32 11.11
CA ASP A 277 -0.83 24.04 9.84
C ASP A 277 -0.18 23.21 8.72
N GLY A 278 -0.40 23.64 7.46
CA GLY A 278 0.22 23.04 6.29
C GLY A 278 -0.50 21.79 5.78
N SER A 279 0.28 20.77 5.46
CA SER A 279 -0.17 19.46 4.96
C SER A 279 0.47 18.34 5.76
N THR A 280 -0.19 17.18 5.80
CA THR A 280 0.30 15.96 6.45
C THR A 280 0.10 14.74 5.55
N LEU A 281 1.04 13.80 5.66
CA LEU A 281 0.97 12.43 5.16
C LEU A 281 0.72 11.50 6.36
N ALA A 282 -0.44 10.86 6.43
CA ALA A 282 -0.75 9.88 7.48
C ALA A 282 -0.83 8.47 6.89
N ASP A 283 0.11 7.60 7.27
CA ASP A 283 0.15 6.17 6.90
C ASP A 283 -0.38 5.33 8.07
N VAL A 284 -1.46 4.58 7.82
CA VAL A 284 -2.21 3.84 8.83
C VAL A 284 -2.23 2.37 8.47
N TYR A 285 -1.61 1.56 9.32
CA TYR A 285 -1.42 0.13 9.14
C TYR A 285 -2.32 -0.63 10.12
N LEU A 286 -3.39 -1.22 9.60
CA LEU A 286 -4.39 -1.93 10.41
C LEU A 286 -4.19 -3.45 10.37
N PHE A 287 -4.02 -4.04 11.54
CA PHE A 287 -3.77 -5.46 11.79
C PHE A 287 -5.05 -6.13 12.32
N GLY A 288 -5.55 -7.14 11.62
CA GLY A 288 -6.72 -7.92 12.07
C GLY A 288 -6.87 -9.28 11.37
N GLY A 289 -7.91 -10.02 11.77
CA GLY A 289 -8.25 -11.31 11.15
C GLY A 289 -8.86 -11.20 9.76
N GLN A 290 -9.41 -10.01 9.45
CA GLN A 290 -9.77 -9.54 8.12
C GLN A 290 -8.94 -8.28 7.79
N CYS A 291 -9.03 -7.82 6.55
CA CYS A 291 -8.47 -6.53 6.16
C CYS A 291 -9.43 -5.40 6.56
N PHE A 292 -8.99 -4.15 6.49
CA PHE A 292 -9.81 -2.99 6.86
C PHE A 292 -9.95 -1.98 5.72
N ASP A 293 -11.03 -1.22 5.78
CA ASP A 293 -11.23 0.03 5.05
C ASP A 293 -11.73 1.13 6.01
N ASP A 294 -11.55 2.41 5.65
CA ASP A 294 -12.08 3.52 6.44
C ASP A 294 -13.55 3.74 6.06
N SER A 295 -14.45 3.34 6.96
CA SER A 295 -15.91 3.57 6.81
C SER A 295 -16.28 5.05 6.73
N SER A 296 -15.35 5.94 7.07
CA SER A 296 -15.45 7.39 6.99
C SER A 296 -14.88 8.00 5.69
N GLN A 297 -14.37 7.16 4.78
CA GLN A 297 -13.99 7.51 3.41
C GLN A 297 -12.89 8.57 3.27
N GLN A 298 -11.97 8.67 4.23
CA GLN A 298 -11.02 9.78 4.25
C GLN A 298 -9.55 9.35 4.38
N LEU A 299 -9.25 8.28 5.09
CA LEU A 299 -8.04 7.50 4.83
C LEU A 299 -8.28 6.64 3.59
N GLN A 300 -7.56 6.91 2.49
CA GLN A 300 -7.72 6.13 1.27
C GLN A 300 -7.02 4.79 1.41
N PHE A 301 -7.76 3.67 1.32
CA PHE A 301 -7.16 2.36 1.15
C PHE A 301 -6.16 2.36 -0.02
N LYS A 302 -4.99 1.73 0.20
CA LYS A 302 -3.96 1.55 -0.83
C LYS A 302 -3.77 0.09 -1.14
N ASN A 303 -3.35 -0.67 -0.13
CA ASN A 303 -2.95 -2.06 -0.26
C ASN A 303 -3.29 -2.84 1.01
N ALA A 304 -3.28 -4.16 0.90
CA ALA A 304 -3.30 -5.05 2.04
C ALA A 304 -2.51 -6.32 1.74
N VAL A 305 -1.79 -6.85 2.73
CA VAL A 305 -0.92 -8.03 2.60
C VAL A 305 -1.29 -9.05 3.69
N GLN A 306 -1.25 -10.34 3.36
CA GLN A 306 -1.41 -11.39 4.37
C GLN A 306 -0.08 -11.67 5.08
N ASN A 307 0.07 -11.21 6.32
CA ASN A 307 1.30 -11.38 7.09
C ASN A 307 1.01 -11.53 8.60
N SER A 308 0.80 -12.78 9.04
CA SER A 308 0.65 -13.10 10.47
C SER A 308 1.98 -13.10 11.23
N ALA A 309 3.12 -13.35 10.55
CA ALA A 309 4.44 -13.41 11.21
C ALA A 309 4.88 -12.05 11.76
N LEU A 310 4.65 -10.96 11.00
CA LEU A 310 4.86 -9.59 11.48
C LEU A 310 3.97 -9.27 12.69
N ALA A 311 2.72 -9.74 12.67
CA ALA A 311 1.80 -9.56 13.79
C ALA A 311 2.28 -10.30 15.05
N GLU A 312 2.64 -11.57 14.93
CA GLU A 312 3.16 -12.37 16.06
C GLU A 312 4.46 -11.76 16.64
N LYS A 313 5.35 -11.20 15.78
CA LYS A 313 6.60 -10.54 16.21
C LYS A 313 6.35 -9.37 17.18
N TYR A 314 5.34 -8.54 16.91
CA TYR A 314 4.96 -7.42 17.77
C TYR A 314 3.93 -7.79 18.85
N GLY A 315 3.72 -9.09 19.09
CA GLY A 315 2.79 -9.59 20.10
C GLY A 315 1.33 -9.24 19.79
N PHE A 316 0.99 -9.01 18.53
CA PHE A 316 -0.39 -8.95 18.07
C PHE A 316 -0.95 -10.39 17.98
N GLY A 317 -2.23 -10.56 18.29
CA GLY A 317 -2.79 -11.88 18.57
C GLY A 317 -2.78 -12.82 17.36
N LYS A 318 -2.66 -14.14 17.60
CA LYS A 318 -2.59 -15.21 16.57
C LYS A 318 -3.75 -15.26 15.56
N ASN A 319 -4.80 -14.48 15.80
CA ASN A 319 -5.93 -14.35 14.88
C ASN A 319 -5.68 -13.31 13.77
N VAL A 320 -4.62 -12.48 13.86
CA VAL A 320 -4.23 -11.53 12.82
C VAL A 320 -3.73 -12.27 11.58
N LYS A 321 -4.26 -11.88 10.44
CA LYS A 321 -3.92 -12.44 9.12
C LYS A 321 -3.63 -11.37 8.09
N CYS A 322 -4.34 -10.24 8.15
CA CYS A 322 -4.19 -9.15 7.19
C CYS A 322 -3.59 -7.90 7.85
N VAL A 323 -2.69 -7.25 7.12
CA VAL A 323 -2.20 -5.90 7.38
C VAL A 323 -2.71 -5.01 6.26
N SER A 324 -3.45 -3.95 6.56
CA SER A 324 -4.03 -3.02 5.58
C SER A 324 -3.38 -1.65 5.68
N LEU A 325 -2.83 -1.14 4.57
CA LEU A 325 -2.30 0.23 4.47
C LEU A 325 -3.38 1.16 3.91
N LEU A 326 -3.80 2.11 4.73
CA LEU A 326 -4.66 3.23 4.36
C LEU A 326 -3.86 4.54 4.53
N ARG A 327 -4.02 5.49 3.60
CA ARG A 327 -3.22 6.72 3.53
C ARG A 327 -4.07 7.96 3.36
N TYR A 328 -3.84 8.99 4.18
CA TYR A 328 -4.20 10.36 3.86
C TYR A 328 -2.97 11.14 3.39
N SER A 329 -3.13 11.99 2.38
CA SER A 329 -2.13 13.01 2.03
C SER A 329 -2.85 14.30 1.62
N GLY A 330 -2.52 15.42 2.26
CA GLY A 330 -3.11 16.71 1.93
C GLY A 330 -3.14 17.73 3.08
N PRO A 331 -3.86 18.86 2.89
CA PRO A 331 -3.88 19.96 3.85
C PRO A 331 -4.60 19.65 5.17
N THR A 332 -3.98 20.00 6.31
CA THR A 332 -4.49 19.67 7.66
C THR A 332 -5.88 20.23 7.95
N TYR A 333 -6.26 21.35 7.34
CA TYR A 333 -7.58 21.97 7.54
C TYR A 333 -8.77 21.14 7.03
N ARG A 334 -8.54 20.08 6.23
CA ARG A 334 -9.61 19.25 5.64
C ARG A 334 -10.18 18.19 6.59
N LEU A 335 -9.82 18.23 7.88
CA LEU A 335 -9.81 17.08 8.78
C LEU A 335 -10.75 17.32 9.99
N ALA A 336 -12.05 17.06 9.76
CA ALA A 336 -13.21 17.34 10.64
C ALA A 336 -13.79 16.23 11.61
N GLN A 337 -13.17 15.07 11.85
CA GLN A 337 -13.62 13.91 12.67
C GLN A 337 -12.46 13.02 13.17
N ASP A 338 -12.77 11.94 13.92
CA ASP A 338 -11.94 10.71 14.07
C ASP A 338 -12.28 9.56 13.09
N SER A 339 -11.32 9.00 12.33
CA SER A 339 -11.58 7.92 11.34
C SER A 339 -11.94 6.59 12.03
N PHE A 340 -12.78 5.79 11.37
CA PHE A 340 -13.34 4.55 11.91
C PHE A 340 -13.29 3.42 10.90
N PHE A 341 -12.83 2.24 11.33
CA PHE A 341 -12.54 1.15 10.40
C PHE A 341 -13.62 0.07 10.39
N THR A 342 -13.82 -0.52 9.22
CA THR A 342 -14.71 -1.66 9.00
C THR A 342 -13.96 -2.79 8.33
N GLU A 343 -14.21 -4.02 8.77
CA GLU A 343 -13.61 -5.22 8.17
C GLU A 343 -14.10 -5.45 6.75
N LYS A 344 -13.18 -5.88 5.86
CA LYS A 344 -13.45 -6.40 4.53
C LYS A 344 -12.61 -7.65 4.25
N PRO A 345 -13.11 -8.61 3.45
CA PRO A 345 -12.32 -9.77 3.05
C PRO A 345 -11.09 -9.35 2.24
N PHE A 346 -10.02 -10.14 2.32
CA PHE A 346 -8.85 -9.99 1.46
C PHE A 346 -9.18 -10.35 0.00
N SER A 347 -8.79 -9.49 -0.95
CA SER A 347 -8.61 -9.84 -2.36
C SER A 347 -7.11 -9.93 -2.67
N PRO A 348 -6.64 -10.89 -3.48
CA PRO A 348 -5.24 -10.91 -3.96
C PRO A 348 -4.82 -9.58 -4.60
N GLU A 349 -5.74 -8.91 -5.29
CA GLU A 349 -5.56 -7.61 -5.95
C GLU A 349 -5.17 -6.46 -4.99
N TYR A 350 -5.22 -6.69 -3.67
CA TYR A 350 -4.80 -5.70 -2.66
C TYR A 350 -3.30 -5.79 -2.35
N ASP A 351 -2.67 -6.94 -2.61
CA ASP A 351 -1.23 -7.14 -2.39
C ASP A 351 -0.45 -6.43 -3.51
N PRO A 352 0.51 -5.54 -3.21
CA PRO A 352 1.26 -4.83 -4.25
C PRO A 352 2.02 -5.79 -5.17
N ASN A 353 2.42 -6.96 -4.66
CA ASN A 353 3.18 -7.98 -5.40
C ASN A 353 2.29 -8.90 -6.26
N TYR A 354 0.96 -8.69 -6.29
CA TYR A 354 0.04 -9.57 -7.01
C TYR A 354 0.10 -9.39 -8.52
N VAL A 355 0.65 -10.39 -9.22
CA VAL A 355 0.53 -10.55 -10.66
C VAL A 355 -0.78 -11.29 -10.96
N PRO A 356 -1.76 -10.69 -11.68
CA PRO A 356 -2.98 -11.39 -12.04
C PRO A 356 -2.69 -12.55 -13.01
N PRO A 357 -3.42 -13.67 -12.93
CA PRO A 357 -3.23 -14.80 -13.82
C PRO A 357 -3.54 -14.42 -15.27
N ALA A 358 -2.63 -14.76 -16.18
CA ALA A 358 -2.69 -14.45 -17.61
C ALA A 358 -4.06 -14.74 -18.25
N ASN A 359 -4.78 -13.68 -18.61
CA ASN A 359 -6.15 -13.79 -19.11
C ASN A 359 -6.13 -14.19 -20.60
N PHE A 360 -6.24 -15.49 -20.86
CA PHE A 360 -6.03 -16.15 -22.17
C PHE A 360 -6.72 -15.46 -23.37
N ALA A 361 -7.89 -14.84 -23.16
CA ALA A 361 -8.64 -14.15 -24.21
C ALA A 361 -8.10 -12.76 -24.57
N GLU A 362 -7.36 -12.11 -23.67
CA GLU A 362 -6.88 -10.72 -23.82
C GLU A 362 -5.43 -10.65 -24.31
N GLU A 363 -4.55 -11.53 -23.80
CA GLU A 363 -3.13 -11.53 -24.22
C GLU A 363 -2.91 -12.06 -25.64
N PHE A 364 -3.66 -13.08 -26.08
CA PHE A 364 -3.36 -13.82 -27.31
C PHE A 364 -4.51 -13.99 -28.32
N PRO A 365 -5.24 -12.92 -28.73
CA PRO A 365 -6.10 -12.96 -29.91
C PRO A 365 -5.32 -13.39 -31.17
N GLY A 366 -4.01 -13.09 -31.22
CA GLY A 366 -3.09 -13.55 -32.26
C GLY A 366 -2.92 -15.07 -32.34
N MET A 367 -2.98 -15.82 -31.21
CA MET A 367 -2.77 -17.27 -31.25
C MET A 367 -3.97 -18.00 -31.87
N LEU A 368 -5.19 -17.59 -31.52
CA LEU A 368 -6.42 -18.09 -32.15
C LEU A 368 -6.44 -17.76 -33.64
N PHE A 369 -6.03 -16.54 -34.01
CA PHE A 369 -5.89 -16.13 -35.40
C PHE A 369 -4.85 -16.98 -36.17
N VAL A 370 -3.68 -17.25 -35.59
CA VAL A 370 -2.64 -18.10 -36.19
C VAL A 370 -3.12 -19.55 -36.36
N LEU A 371 -3.86 -20.11 -35.40
CA LEU A 371 -4.46 -21.45 -35.52
C LEU A 371 -5.49 -21.52 -36.66
N ILE A 372 -6.37 -20.52 -36.77
CA ILE A 372 -7.35 -20.41 -37.87
C ILE A 372 -6.63 -20.25 -39.22
N LEU A 373 -5.61 -19.40 -39.28
CA LEU A 373 -4.79 -19.17 -40.47
C LEU A 373 -4.04 -20.44 -40.91
N PHE A 374 -3.51 -21.22 -39.96
CA PHE A 374 -2.86 -22.49 -40.23
C PHE A 374 -3.85 -23.54 -40.78
N LEU A 375 -5.04 -23.68 -40.18
CA LEU A 375 -6.09 -24.55 -40.70
C LEU A 375 -6.50 -24.16 -42.13
N ALA A 376 -6.59 -22.85 -42.41
CA ALA A 376 -6.93 -22.31 -43.72
C ALA A 376 -5.82 -22.48 -44.79
N ILE A 377 -4.54 -22.33 -44.43
CA ILE A 377 -3.40 -22.35 -45.38
C ILE A 377 -2.77 -23.73 -45.54
N ALA A 378 -2.74 -24.57 -44.51
CA ALA A 378 -2.10 -25.89 -44.57
C ALA A 378 -3.09 -27.05 -44.75
N VAL A 379 -4.14 -27.10 -43.91
CA VAL A 379 -5.04 -28.27 -43.86
C VAL A 379 -6.04 -28.27 -45.01
N MET A 380 -6.70 -27.14 -45.27
CA MET A 380 -7.69 -27.03 -46.36
C MET A 380 -7.08 -27.25 -47.76
N PRO A 381 -5.92 -26.68 -48.14
CA PRO A 381 -5.31 -26.95 -49.44
C PRO A 381 -4.82 -28.40 -49.57
N MET A 382 -4.27 -29.01 -48.52
CA MET A 382 -3.87 -30.42 -48.58
C MET A 382 -5.05 -31.38 -48.70
N LEU A 383 -6.23 -31.03 -48.16
CA LEU A 383 -7.47 -31.74 -48.42
C LEU A 383 -7.89 -31.65 -49.90
N VAL A 384 -7.78 -30.48 -50.53
CA VAL A 384 -8.00 -30.31 -51.98
C VAL A 384 -7.00 -31.13 -52.80
N VAL A 385 -5.72 -31.15 -52.42
CA VAL A 385 -4.69 -32.03 -53.04
C VAL A 385 -5.11 -33.51 -52.94
N GLY A 386 -5.59 -33.96 -51.76
CA GLY A 386 -6.10 -35.32 -51.57
C GLY A 386 -7.29 -35.67 -52.48
N VAL A 387 -8.27 -34.77 -52.56
CA VAL A 387 -9.44 -34.87 -53.46
C VAL A 387 -9.01 -34.99 -54.92
N LEU A 388 -8.10 -34.12 -55.38
CA LEU A 388 -7.61 -34.10 -56.76
C LEU A 388 -6.76 -35.33 -57.10
N THR A 389 -5.90 -35.78 -56.18
CA THR A 389 -5.15 -37.03 -56.32
C THR A 389 -6.09 -38.22 -56.49
N ALA A 390 -7.12 -38.35 -55.64
CA ALA A 390 -8.11 -39.43 -55.74
C ALA A 390 -8.89 -39.40 -57.07
N TYR A 391 -9.25 -38.20 -57.54
CA TYR A 391 -9.97 -38.02 -58.80
C TYR A 391 -9.11 -38.36 -60.04
N PHE A 392 -7.84 -37.93 -60.09
CA PHE A 392 -6.96 -38.19 -61.24
C PHE A 392 -6.26 -39.55 -61.20
N ALA A 393 -6.25 -40.26 -60.06
CA ALA A 393 -5.56 -41.55 -59.86
C ALA A 393 -5.82 -42.60 -60.95
N LYS A 394 -7.06 -42.70 -61.46
CA LYS A 394 -7.45 -43.63 -62.54
C LYS A 394 -7.52 -43.00 -63.94
N LYS A 395 -7.20 -41.70 -64.08
CA LYS A 395 -7.51 -40.91 -65.29
C LYS A 395 -6.27 -40.31 -65.98
N ASN A 396 -5.26 -39.86 -65.23
CA ASN A 396 -4.02 -39.34 -65.84
C ASN A 396 -2.84 -39.30 -64.83
N ARG A 397 -1.84 -40.17 -65.02
CA ARG A 397 -0.65 -40.28 -64.14
C ARG A 397 0.18 -38.98 -64.07
N LYS A 398 0.35 -38.26 -65.19
CA LYS A 398 1.10 -36.98 -65.22
C LYS A 398 0.38 -35.90 -64.39
N ARG A 399 -0.95 -35.86 -64.40
CA ARG A 399 -1.73 -34.91 -63.56
C ARG A 399 -1.63 -35.25 -62.07
N VAL A 400 -1.59 -36.53 -61.69
CA VAL A 400 -1.35 -36.94 -60.29
C VAL A 400 0.03 -36.48 -59.82
N GLN A 401 1.07 -36.65 -60.65
CA GLN A 401 2.42 -36.17 -60.33
C GLN A 401 2.48 -34.64 -60.14
N ALA A 402 1.81 -33.87 -60.99
CA ALA A 402 1.70 -32.42 -60.82
C ALA A 402 0.96 -32.02 -59.52
N VAL A 403 -0.15 -32.68 -59.19
CA VAL A 403 -0.89 -32.45 -57.93
C VAL A 403 -0.02 -32.78 -56.70
N HIS A 404 0.78 -33.85 -56.76
CA HIS A 404 1.72 -34.20 -55.69
C HIS A 404 2.84 -33.17 -55.53
N ALA A 405 3.41 -32.65 -56.63
CA ALA A 405 4.42 -31.60 -56.59
C ALA A 405 3.88 -30.31 -55.92
N VAL A 406 2.65 -29.92 -56.24
CA VAL A 406 1.96 -28.79 -55.58
C VAL A 406 1.74 -29.06 -54.09
N GLY A 407 1.31 -30.26 -53.71
CA GLY A 407 1.16 -30.65 -52.30
C GLY A 407 2.48 -30.60 -51.51
N ILE A 408 3.58 -31.04 -52.10
CA ILE A 408 4.92 -30.97 -51.50
C ILE A 408 5.36 -29.51 -51.32
N ALA A 409 5.11 -28.64 -52.31
CA ALA A 409 5.42 -27.22 -52.20
C ALA A 409 4.59 -26.53 -51.08
N ILE A 410 3.30 -26.86 -50.95
CA ILE A 410 2.44 -26.37 -49.86
C ILE A 410 2.98 -26.79 -48.49
N LEU A 411 3.37 -28.06 -48.32
CA LEU A 411 3.97 -28.56 -47.08
C LEU A 411 5.26 -27.82 -46.71
N LEU A 412 6.17 -27.62 -47.68
CA LEU A 412 7.44 -26.93 -47.46
C LEU A 412 7.23 -25.47 -47.05
N CYS A 413 6.31 -24.74 -47.69
CA CYS A 413 5.95 -23.38 -47.29
C CYS A 413 5.29 -23.32 -45.91
N ALA A 414 4.36 -24.24 -45.62
CA ALA A 414 3.63 -24.28 -44.36
C ALA A 414 4.52 -24.58 -43.15
N ILE A 415 5.58 -25.37 -43.32
CA ILE A 415 6.56 -25.67 -42.25
C ILE A 415 7.66 -24.59 -42.20
N GLY A 416 8.21 -24.21 -43.35
CA GLY A 416 9.38 -23.34 -43.42
C GLY A 416 9.13 -21.89 -42.99
N ILE A 417 8.01 -21.29 -43.41
CA ILE A 417 7.73 -19.86 -43.13
C ILE A 417 7.50 -19.61 -41.63
N PRO A 418 6.67 -20.38 -40.90
CA PRO A 418 6.39 -20.12 -39.49
C PRO A 418 7.55 -20.52 -38.57
N GLY A 419 8.30 -21.57 -38.92
CA GLY A 419 9.52 -21.94 -38.19
C GLY A 419 10.60 -20.85 -38.27
N LEU A 420 10.79 -20.25 -39.46
CA LEU A 420 11.67 -19.09 -39.64
C LEU A 420 11.16 -17.86 -38.86
N LEU A 421 9.84 -17.64 -38.85
CA LEU A 421 9.25 -16.51 -38.11
C LEU A 421 9.44 -16.62 -36.59
N LEU A 422 9.21 -17.79 -35.99
CA LEU A 422 9.42 -18.00 -34.56
C LEU A 422 10.90 -17.81 -34.18
N PHE A 423 11.82 -18.36 -34.98
CA PHE A 423 13.26 -18.22 -34.75
C PHE A 423 13.75 -16.76 -34.77
N LEU A 424 13.12 -15.91 -35.61
CA LEU A 424 13.42 -14.48 -35.67
C LEU A 424 12.76 -13.65 -34.55
N LEU A 425 11.68 -14.15 -33.93
CA LEU A 425 10.89 -13.43 -32.93
C LEU A 425 11.23 -13.80 -31.48
N ALA A 426 11.72 -15.03 -31.22
CA ALA A 426 11.96 -15.50 -29.85
C ALA A 426 13.22 -16.40 -29.76
N PRO A 427 14.44 -15.82 -29.75
CA PRO A 427 15.71 -16.55 -29.87
C PRO A 427 16.21 -17.23 -28.58
N SER A 428 15.42 -17.29 -27.50
CA SER A 428 15.82 -17.90 -26.22
C SER A 428 15.58 -19.42 -26.20
N LEU A 429 16.42 -20.16 -25.46
CA LEU A 429 16.37 -21.63 -25.38
C LEU A 429 15.07 -22.18 -24.79
N GLU A 430 14.39 -21.41 -23.93
CA GLU A 430 13.17 -21.85 -23.22
C GLU A 430 11.95 -21.98 -24.16
N THR A 431 11.93 -21.29 -25.31
CA THR A 431 10.86 -21.46 -26.31
C THR A 431 10.99 -22.73 -27.14
N GLY A 432 12.10 -23.47 -27.00
CA GLY A 432 12.40 -24.67 -27.79
C GLY A 432 11.32 -25.75 -27.74
N PHE A 433 10.64 -25.94 -26.59
CA PHE A 433 9.53 -26.90 -26.48
C PHE A 433 8.33 -26.49 -27.34
N LEU A 434 7.97 -25.20 -27.35
CA LEU A 434 6.90 -24.65 -28.17
C LEU A 434 7.23 -24.76 -29.67
N ILE A 435 8.48 -24.49 -30.06
CA ILE A 435 8.97 -24.67 -31.44
C ILE A 435 8.86 -26.14 -31.88
N VAL A 436 9.30 -27.08 -31.04
CA VAL A 436 9.23 -28.53 -31.34
C VAL A 436 7.77 -29.01 -31.41
N LEU A 437 6.91 -28.59 -30.48
CA LEU A 437 5.49 -28.94 -30.48
C LEU A 437 4.79 -28.42 -31.74
N LEU A 438 5.03 -27.15 -32.11
CA LEU A 438 4.49 -26.56 -33.34
C LEU A 438 5.01 -27.33 -34.57
N ALA A 439 6.30 -27.59 -34.69
CA ALA A 439 6.85 -28.38 -35.80
C ALA A 439 6.22 -29.78 -35.91
N TRP A 440 5.93 -30.43 -34.77
CA TRP A 440 5.27 -31.74 -34.73
C TRP A 440 3.80 -31.67 -35.21
N LEU A 441 3.02 -30.74 -34.66
CA LEU A 441 1.63 -30.46 -35.05
C LEU A 441 1.52 -30.13 -36.55
N TYR A 442 2.44 -29.30 -37.05
CA TYR A 442 2.51 -28.89 -38.45
C TYR A 442 2.80 -30.05 -39.43
N SER A 443 3.34 -31.18 -38.95
CA SER A 443 3.53 -32.39 -39.78
C SER A 443 2.28 -33.28 -39.85
N ILE A 444 1.48 -33.30 -38.78
CA ILE A 444 0.35 -34.25 -38.62
C ILE A 444 -0.95 -33.69 -39.23
N PHE A 445 -1.27 -32.42 -38.99
CA PHE A 445 -2.53 -31.85 -39.47
C PHE A 445 -2.68 -31.84 -41.01
N PRO A 446 -1.66 -31.50 -41.82
CA PRO A 446 -1.80 -31.49 -43.28
C PRO A 446 -1.90 -32.90 -43.89
N THR A 447 -1.25 -33.90 -43.29
CA THR A 447 -1.36 -35.30 -43.73
C THR A 447 -2.74 -35.88 -43.40
N GLY A 448 -3.31 -35.53 -42.25
CA GLY A 448 -4.72 -35.80 -41.92
C GLY A 448 -5.69 -35.20 -42.94
N GLY A 449 -5.51 -33.92 -43.31
CA GLY A 449 -6.33 -33.23 -44.32
C GLY A 449 -6.30 -33.94 -45.68
N PHE A 450 -5.11 -34.28 -46.18
CA PHE A 450 -4.92 -35.04 -47.42
C PHE A 450 -5.63 -36.40 -47.40
N LEU A 451 -5.48 -37.16 -46.31
CA LEU A 451 -6.13 -38.47 -46.16
C LEU A 451 -7.66 -38.34 -46.16
N ALA A 452 -8.21 -37.35 -45.44
CA ALA A 452 -9.65 -37.10 -45.39
C ALA A 452 -10.22 -36.79 -46.79
N GLY A 453 -9.57 -35.88 -47.54
CA GLY A 453 -9.96 -35.55 -48.92
C GLY A 453 -9.85 -36.72 -49.89
N TYR A 454 -8.74 -37.47 -49.82
CA TYR A 454 -8.51 -38.64 -50.66
C TYR A 454 -9.54 -39.76 -50.41
N TYR A 455 -9.85 -40.06 -49.14
CA TYR A 455 -10.82 -41.10 -48.79
C TYR A 455 -12.27 -40.68 -49.05
N ALA A 456 -12.63 -39.41 -48.88
CA ALA A 456 -13.96 -38.90 -49.21
C ALA A 456 -14.34 -39.20 -50.68
N VAL A 457 -13.43 -38.91 -51.62
CA VAL A 457 -13.60 -39.24 -53.05
C VAL A 457 -13.55 -40.75 -53.28
N LYS A 458 -12.51 -41.44 -52.77
CA LYS A 458 -12.28 -42.88 -53.01
C LYS A 458 -13.40 -43.78 -52.49
N LYS A 459 -14.13 -43.36 -51.44
CA LYS A 459 -15.28 -44.07 -50.86
C LYS A 459 -16.63 -43.46 -51.25
N ARG A 460 -16.68 -42.37 -52.03
CA ARG A 460 -17.87 -41.56 -52.34
C ARG A 460 -18.66 -41.12 -51.08
N LYS A 461 -17.95 -40.79 -50.00
CA LYS A 461 -18.52 -40.43 -48.69
C LYS A 461 -17.95 -39.09 -48.23
N TRP A 462 -18.54 -37.99 -48.71
CA TRP A 462 -18.07 -36.63 -48.44
C TRP A 462 -18.07 -36.24 -46.96
N TRP A 463 -18.91 -36.86 -46.11
CA TRP A 463 -18.88 -36.65 -44.66
C TRP A 463 -17.52 -37.02 -44.03
N ILE A 464 -16.72 -37.89 -44.65
CA ILE A 464 -15.36 -38.22 -44.18
C ILE A 464 -14.46 -36.97 -44.22
N ALA A 465 -14.63 -36.08 -45.21
CA ALA A 465 -13.89 -34.82 -45.27
C ALA A 465 -14.32 -33.88 -44.15
N ALA A 466 -15.62 -33.72 -43.91
CA ALA A 466 -16.15 -32.85 -42.85
C ALA A 466 -15.74 -33.31 -41.45
N VAL A 467 -15.91 -34.60 -41.13
CA VAL A 467 -15.48 -35.19 -39.86
C VAL A 467 -13.96 -35.13 -39.69
N GLY A 468 -13.20 -35.32 -40.78
CA GLY A 468 -11.74 -35.14 -40.79
C GLY A 468 -11.33 -33.73 -40.39
N ILE A 469 -11.86 -32.69 -41.06
CA ILE A 469 -11.56 -31.29 -40.72
C ILE A 469 -11.94 -30.99 -39.26
N ALA A 470 -13.12 -31.40 -38.82
CA ALA A 470 -13.60 -31.14 -37.46
C ALA A 470 -12.70 -31.78 -36.38
N ALA A 471 -12.30 -33.04 -36.57
CA ALA A 471 -11.39 -33.72 -35.64
C ALA A 471 -10.00 -33.06 -35.58
N LEU A 472 -9.47 -32.60 -36.72
CA LEU A 472 -8.18 -31.91 -36.79
C LEU A 472 -8.25 -30.53 -36.12
N ALA A 473 -9.36 -29.79 -36.28
CA ALA A 473 -9.58 -28.51 -35.58
C ALA A 473 -9.68 -28.68 -34.06
N ILE A 474 -10.42 -29.69 -33.57
CA ILE A 474 -10.52 -29.99 -32.14
C ILE A 474 -9.15 -30.35 -31.55
N LEU A 475 -8.39 -31.22 -32.23
CA LEU A 475 -7.03 -31.59 -31.80
C LEU A 475 -6.07 -30.39 -31.78
N ALA A 476 -6.20 -29.44 -32.71
CA ALA A 476 -5.37 -28.23 -32.72
C ALA A 476 -5.67 -27.32 -31.50
N VAL A 477 -6.93 -27.17 -31.12
CA VAL A 477 -7.34 -26.43 -29.91
C VAL A 477 -6.84 -27.11 -28.64
N ILE A 478 -6.97 -28.43 -28.54
CA ILE A 478 -6.47 -29.21 -27.37
C ILE A 478 -4.95 -29.07 -27.24
N ALA A 479 -4.21 -29.18 -28.36
CA ALA A 479 -2.75 -29.06 -28.34
C ALA A 479 -2.28 -27.64 -27.94
N ALA A 480 -3.00 -26.60 -28.37
CA ALA A 480 -2.70 -25.22 -27.97
C ALA A 480 -2.94 -24.99 -26.46
N ALA A 481 -4.04 -25.53 -25.92
CA ALA A 481 -4.32 -25.45 -24.48
C ALA A 481 -3.24 -26.18 -23.65
N LEU A 482 -2.83 -27.39 -24.07
CA LEU A 482 -1.77 -28.15 -23.39
C LEU A 482 -0.41 -27.44 -23.44
N ALA A 483 -0.09 -26.75 -24.54
CA ALA A 483 1.12 -25.94 -24.65
C ALA A 483 1.13 -24.79 -23.63
N PHE A 484 0.00 -24.10 -23.48
CA PHE A 484 -0.17 -22.98 -22.54
C PHE A 484 0.02 -23.43 -21.08
N PHE A 485 -0.62 -24.52 -20.66
CA PHE A 485 -0.45 -25.06 -19.30
C PHE A 485 1.00 -25.48 -19.00
N ALA A 486 1.72 -26.02 -19.99
CA ALA A 486 3.14 -26.34 -19.85
C ALA A 486 4.02 -25.09 -19.69
N SER A 487 3.75 -24.01 -20.44
CA SER A 487 4.50 -22.74 -20.31
C SER A 487 4.23 -21.97 -18.99
N GLN A 488 3.09 -22.21 -18.34
CA GLN A 488 2.75 -21.63 -17.03
C GLN A 488 3.36 -22.41 -15.84
N GLY A 489 4.20 -23.42 -16.09
CA GLY A 489 4.79 -24.30 -15.06
C GLY A 489 3.79 -25.23 -14.36
N ALA A 490 2.49 -25.16 -14.69
CA ALA A 490 1.38 -25.80 -13.98
C ALA A 490 1.23 -27.32 -14.21
N LEU A 491 2.35 -28.02 -14.42
CA LEU A 491 2.40 -29.47 -14.73
C LEU A 491 3.49 -30.23 -13.95
N PHE A 492 4.05 -29.62 -12.89
CA PHE A 492 4.95 -30.25 -11.92
C PHE A 492 4.56 -29.87 -10.48
#